data_AF-A0A355UPC6-F1
#
_entry.id   AF-A0A355UPC6-F1
#
_cell.length_a   1.000
_cell.length_b   1.000
_cell.length_c   1.000
_cell.angle_alpha   90.00
_cell.angle_beta   90.00
_cell.angle_gamma   90.00
#
_symmetry.space_group_name_H-M   'P 1'
#
loop_
_entity.id
_entity.type
_entity.pdbx_description
1 polymer ?
#
loop_
_entity_poly.entity_id
_entity_poly.type
_entity_poly.pdbx_seq_one_letter_code
_entity_poly.pdbx_strand_id
1 'polypeptide(L)'
;MVHLRVQNKGGESLSLLNRTELASLYDDLGNDYTSQIDYSSISPNLTMIDPGSEARGTILVKEAVRREAGAVYFELSESGASNRKFVLKGYKILEN
;
A
#
# COMPACT_ATOMS: atom_id res chain seq x y z
N MET A 1 -8.84 -4.09 -6.30
CA MET A 1 -8.27 -4.78 -5.12
C MET A 1 -6.78 -4.92 -5.33
N VAL A 2 -5.97 -4.53 -4.33
CA VAL A 2 -4.51 -4.66 -4.34
C VAL A 2 -4.10 -5.76 -3.37
N HIS A 3 -3.30 -6.72 -3.81
CA HIS A 3 -2.72 -7.76 -2.95
C HIS A 3 -1.31 -7.37 -2.52
N LEU A 4 -1.05 -7.45 -1.22
CA LEU A 4 0.23 -7.11 -0.62
C LEU A 4 0.88 -8.34 -0.01
N ARG A 5 2.19 -8.48 -0.24
CA ARG A 5 3.09 -9.40 0.47
C ARG A 5 4.25 -8.59 1.00
N VAL A 6 4.38 -8.51 2.32
CA VAL A 6 5.42 -7.74 3.01
C VAL A 6 6.26 -8.69 3.83
N GLN A 7 7.58 -8.65 3.64
CA GLN A 7 8.53 -9.38 4.47
C GLN A 7 9.31 -8.40 5.34
N ASN A 8 9.19 -8.50 6.66
CA ASN A 8 9.97 -7.67 7.57
C ASN A 8 11.37 -8.27 7.76
N LYS A 9 12.36 -7.71 7.08
CA LYS A 9 13.78 -8.09 7.24
C LYS A 9 14.53 -7.22 8.27
N GLY A 10 13.84 -6.32 8.96
CA GLY A 10 14.41 -5.44 9.97
C GLY A 10 14.48 -6.09 11.36
N GLY A 11 15.09 -5.38 12.31
CA GLY A 11 15.18 -5.79 13.71
C GLY A 11 14.02 -5.31 14.60
N GLU A 12 13.09 -4.52 14.06
CA GLU A 12 11.96 -3.94 14.77
C GLU A 12 10.64 -4.29 14.07
N SER A 13 9.53 -4.35 14.82
CA SER A 13 8.21 -4.59 14.25
C SER A 13 7.80 -3.43 13.34
N LEU A 14 7.22 -3.75 12.19
CA LEU A 14 6.69 -2.80 11.23
C LEU A 14 5.20 -2.60 11.46
N SER A 15 4.74 -1.36 11.54
CA SER A 15 3.32 -1.02 11.43
C SER A 15 3.12 -0.19 10.18
N LEU A 16 2.52 -0.76 9.14
CA LEU A 16 2.33 -0.05 7.86
C LEU A 16 1.04 0.76 7.80
N LEU A 17 0.01 0.42 8.60
CA LEU A 17 -1.36 0.91 8.37
C LEU A 17 -2.17 1.10 9.68
N ASN A 18 -1.52 1.55 10.76
CA ASN A 18 -2.18 1.86 12.04
C ASN A 18 -3.14 3.08 11.96
N ARG A 19 -2.99 3.99 10.98
CA ARG A 19 -3.76 5.24 10.89
C ARG A 19 -4.12 5.61 9.45
N THR A 20 -5.15 6.44 9.31
CA THR A 20 -5.75 6.98 8.07
C THR A 20 -4.82 7.80 7.16
N GLU A 21 -3.51 7.86 7.43
CA GLU A 21 -2.55 8.75 6.73
C GLU A 21 -1.22 8.06 6.36
N LEU A 22 -1.15 6.73 6.47
CA LEU A 22 0.08 5.98 6.19
C LEU A 22 0.14 5.40 4.79
N ALA A 23 -0.87 5.67 3.96
CA ALA A 23 -0.87 5.25 2.57
C ALA A 23 -1.23 6.42 1.66
N SER A 24 -0.60 6.50 0.50
CA SER A 24 -1.04 7.33 -0.61
C SER A 24 -1.11 6.51 -1.89
N LEU A 25 -2.03 6.90 -2.76
CA LEU A 25 -2.28 6.24 -4.04
C LEU A 25 -2.30 7.30 -5.12
N TYR A 26 -1.40 7.19 -6.10
CA TYR A 26 -1.33 8.12 -7.21
C TYR A 26 -0.95 7.39 -8.50
N ASP A 27 -1.27 7.96 -9.66
CA ASP A 27 -0.86 7.40 -10.95
C ASP A 27 0.37 8.12 -11.54
N ASP A 28 0.88 7.59 -12.66
CA ASP A 28 1.99 8.18 -13.41
C ASP A 28 1.61 9.47 -14.17
N LEU A 29 0.35 9.86 -14.16
CA LEU A 29 -0.15 11.12 -14.69
C LEU A 29 -0.29 12.21 -13.61
N GLY A 30 0.00 11.87 -12.34
CA GLY A 30 -0.05 12.79 -11.20
C GLY A 30 -1.43 12.93 -10.56
N ASN A 31 -2.40 12.08 -10.91
CA ASN A 31 -3.70 12.07 -10.23
C ASN A 31 -3.55 11.41 -8.85
N ASP A 32 -4.12 12.05 -7.83
CA ASP A 32 -4.18 11.54 -6.46
C ASP A 32 -5.52 10.83 -6.20
N TYR A 33 -5.43 9.59 -5.72
CA TYR A 33 -6.53 8.70 -5.38
C TYR A 33 -6.50 8.31 -3.89
N THR A 34 -5.72 9.00 -3.06
CA THR A 34 -5.55 8.65 -1.64
C THR A 34 -6.88 8.60 -0.89
N SER A 35 -7.83 9.48 -1.23
CA SER A 35 -9.19 9.48 -0.66
C SER A 35 -10.04 8.27 -1.05
N GLN A 36 -9.66 7.55 -2.11
CA GLN A 36 -10.34 6.36 -2.61
C GLN A 36 -9.87 5.08 -1.92
N ILE A 37 -8.82 5.14 -1.10
CA ILE A 37 -8.38 4.01 -0.29
C ILE A 37 -9.47 3.70 0.75
N ASP A 38 -9.96 2.46 0.74
CA ASP A 38 -10.84 1.97 1.79
C ASP A 38 -10.02 1.42 2.96
N TYR A 39 -9.69 2.30 3.90
CA TYR A 39 -8.93 1.92 5.10
C TYR A 39 -9.65 0.89 5.97
N SER A 40 -10.98 0.78 5.89
CA SER A 40 -11.74 -0.22 6.66
C SER A 40 -11.58 -1.64 6.09
N SER A 41 -11.14 -1.76 4.84
CA SER A 41 -10.92 -3.05 4.15
C SER A 41 -9.53 -3.66 4.37
N ILE A 42 -8.64 -2.95 5.05
CA ILE A 42 -7.24 -3.35 5.23
C ILE A 42 -7.19 -4.63 6.07
N SER A 43 -6.47 -5.65 5.57
CA SER A 43 -6.28 -6.88 6.32
C SER A 43 -5.57 -6.63 7.66
N PRO A 44 -6.06 -7.20 8.79
CA PRO A 44 -5.46 -7.02 10.11
C PRO A 44 -3.97 -7.37 10.17
N ASN A 45 -3.54 -8.33 9.36
CA ASN A 45 -2.16 -8.82 9.31
C ASN A 45 -1.14 -7.76 8.82
N LEU A 46 -1.61 -6.65 8.25
CA LEU A 46 -0.75 -5.53 7.81
C LEU A 46 -0.59 -4.44 8.89
N THR A 47 -1.27 -4.58 10.04
CA THR A 47 -1.22 -3.58 11.13
C THR A 47 0.06 -3.69 11.95
N MET A 48 0.60 -4.90 12.13
CA MET A 48 1.84 -5.17 12.84
C MET A 48 2.52 -6.41 12.25
N ILE A 49 3.78 -6.26 11.86
CA ILE A 49 4.57 -7.30 11.20
C ILE A 49 5.88 -7.44 11.97
N ASP A 50 6.02 -8.52 12.72
CA ASP A 50 7.18 -8.75 13.56
C ASP A 50 8.47 -8.98 12.76
N PRO A 51 9.65 -8.73 13.36
CA PRO A 51 10.93 -9.03 12.74
C PRO A 51 11.01 -10.45 12.19
N GLY A 52 11.53 -10.60 10.97
CA GLY A 52 11.66 -11.89 10.29
C GLY A 52 10.36 -12.49 9.74
N SER A 53 9.21 -11.87 10.03
CA SER A 53 7.90 -12.39 9.64
C SER A 53 7.45 -11.89 8.26
N GLU A 54 6.53 -12.64 7.66
CA GLU A 54 5.83 -12.27 6.44
C GLU A 54 4.37 -11.98 6.76
N ALA A 55 3.86 -10.86 6.26
CA ALA A 55 2.45 -10.54 6.26
C ALA A 55 1.90 -10.52 4.84
N ARG A 56 0.66 -11.01 4.71
CA ARG A 56 -0.13 -10.92 3.47
C ARG A 56 -1.44 -10.25 3.78
N GLY A 57 -1.89 -9.39 2.87
CA GLY A 57 -3.15 -8.70 3.02
C GLY A 57 -3.64 -8.08 1.73
N THR A 58 -4.80 -7.47 1.84
CA THR A 58 -5.47 -6.77 0.75
C THR A 58 -5.82 -5.35 1.16
N ILE A 59 -5.84 -4.46 0.18
CA ILE A 59 -6.36 -3.11 0.31
C ILE A 59 -7.35 -2.90 -0.84
N LEU A 60 -8.53 -2.40 -0.52
CA LEU A 60 -9.53 -2.02 -1.51
C LEU A 60 -9.40 -0.53 -1.86
N VAL A 61 -9.62 -0.25 -3.13
CA VAL A 61 -9.78 1.11 -3.65
C VAL A 61 -11.23 1.18 -4.11
N LYS A 62 -11.97 2.17 -3.60
CA LYS A 62 -13.41 2.32 -3.79
C LYS A 62 -13.78 2.57 -5.24
N GLU A 63 -12.94 3.33 -5.93
CA GLU A 63 -13.12 3.69 -7.33
C GLU A 63 -11.97 3.18 -8.19
N ALA A 64 -12.25 2.96 -9.47
CA ALA A 64 -11.24 2.56 -10.43
C ALA A 64 -10.27 3.72 -10.71
N VAL A 65 -8.99 3.40 -10.81
CA VAL A 65 -7.95 4.34 -11.27
C VAL A 65 -8.20 4.66 -12.76
N ARG A 66 -7.74 5.84 -13.24
CA ARG A 66 -7.95 6.26 -14.64
C ARG A 66 -7.45 5.20 -15.61
N ARG A 67 -8.23 4.96 -16.68
CA ARG A 67 -7.89 3.94 -17.68
C ARG A 67 -6.62 4.29 -18.45
N GLU A 68 -6.30 5.57 -18.55
CA GLU A 68 -5.15 6.11 -19.28
C GLU A 68 -3.84 5.96 -18.49
N ALA A 69 -3.90 5.71 -17.17
CA ALA A 69 -2.72 5.48 -16.36
C ALA A 69 -1.97 4.22 -16.82
N GLY A 70 -0.65 4.37 -17.04
CA GLY A 70 0.24 3.25 -17.39
C GLY A 70 0.76 2.54 -16.13
N ALA A 71 0.88 3.29 -15.03
CA ALA A 71 1.30 2.79 -13.74
C ALA A 71 0.55 3.47 -12.59
N VAL A 72 0.49 2.76 -11.47
CA VAL A 72 -0.08 3.23 -10.22
C VAL A 72 0.93 2.99 -9.12
N TYR A 73 1.11 3.97 -8.26
CA TYR A 73 2.03 3.95 -7.13
C TYR A 73 1.23 3.92 -5.84
N PHE A 74 1.51 2.94 -5.01
CA PHE A 74 0.98 2.82 -3.67
C PHE A 74 2.13 3.00 -2.69
N GLU A 75 2.23 4.18 -2.10
CA GLU A 75 3.26 4.50 -1.11
C GLU A 75 2.72 4.17 0.27
N LEU A 76 3.42 3.29 0.97
CA LEU A 76 3.18 2.93 2.36
C LEU A 76 4.22 3.61 3.23
N SER A 77 3.78 4.24 4.32
CA SER A 77 4.64 4.83 5.33
C SER A 77 4.60 3.98 6.60
N GLU A 78 5.77 3.67 7.13
CA GLU A 78 5.89 3.04 8.44
C GLU A 78 5.44 4.02 9.54
N SER A 79 4.64 3.52 10.48
CA SER A 79 4.43 4.16 11.78
C SER A 79 5.49 3.67 12.75
N GLY A 80 6.44 4.53 13.13
CA GLY A 80 7.54 4.18 14.03
C GLY A 80 8.69 5.17 13.97
N ALA A 81 9.76 4.93 14.72
CA ALA A 81 10.89 5.86 14.84
C ALA A 81 11.64 6.11 13.51
N SER A 82 11.58 5.16 12.58
CA SER A 82 12.35 5.21 11.34
C SER A 82 11.63 5.90 10.16
N ASN A 83 10.31 6.17 10.26
CA ASN A 83 9.49 6.84 9.22
C ASN A 83 9.80 6.40 7.77
N ARG A 84 10.01 5.10 7.56
CA ARG A 84 10.37 4.59 6.23
C ARG A 84 9.20 4.65 5.27
N LYS A 85 9.51 4.83 3.98
CA LYS A 85 8.55 4.79 2.88
C LYS A 85 8.81 3.59 1.98
N PHE A 86 7.75 2.89 1.60
CA PHE A 86 7.77 1.75 0.70
C PHE A 86 6.85 2.05 -0.47
N VAL A 87 7.42 2.17 -1.67
CA VAL A 87 6.62 2.41 -2.88
C VAL A 87 6.41 1.10 -3.61
N LEU A 88 5.15 0.72 -3.74
CA LEU A 88 4.72 -0.40 -4.57
C LEU A 88 4.24 0.14 -5.90
N LYS A 89 4.80 -0.37 -6.99
CA LYS A 89 4.42 0.05 -8.34
C LYS A 89 3.60 -1.05 -9.00
N GLY A 90 2.34 -0.74 -9.29
CA GLY A 90 1.48 -1.54 -10.14
C GLY A 90 1.57 -1.05 -11.58
N TYR A 91 1.63 -1.97 -12.54
CA TYR A 91 1.57 -1.66 -13.96
C TYR A 91 0.23 -2.13 -14.51
N LYS A 92 -0.32 -1.35 -15.44
CA LYS A 92 -1.46 -1.80 -16.22
C LYS A 92 -1.01 -2.94 -17.13
N ILE A 93 -1.65 -4.10 -16.99
CA ILE A 93 -1.51 -5.17 -17.99
C ILE A 93 -2.46 -4.82 -19.13
N LEU A 94 -1.90 -4.55 -20.31
CA LEU A 94 -2.69 -4.42 -21.52
C LEU A 94 -3.01 -5.84 -21.99
N GLU A 95 -4.27 -6.24 -21.89
CA GLU A 95 -4.73 -7.45 -22.58
C GLU A 95 -4.70 -7.16 -24.09
N ASN A 96 -3.92 -7.96 -24.82
CA ASN A 96 -3.84 -7.92 -26.29
C ASN A 96 -5.06 -8.59 -26.92
#